data_AF-A0A2X1IYT2-F1
#
_entry.id   AF-A0A2X1IYT2-F1
#
_cell.length_a   1.000
_cell.length_b   1.000
_cell.length_c   1.000
_cell.angle_alpha   90.00
_cell.angle_beta   90.00
_cell.angle_gamma   90.00
#
_symmetry.space_group_name_H-M   'P 1'
#
loop_
_entity.id
_entity.type
_entity.pdbx_description
1 polymer ?
#
loop_
_entity_poly.entity_id
_entity_poly.type
_entity_poly.pdbx_seq_one_letter_code
_entity_poly.pdbx_strand_id
1 'polypeptide(L)'
;MISTLVEIGYRADQAAKLSELLTFNQRLPQGAPSSPVISNLVFRSTDLKINELISNTGIKYTRYADDLTFSGDDETFDIEELKDNVVELLLSDNWVVAEEKLRIARIPNRLKVHGFLVHENKPRLTKGYRNKIRAYKHLLRTGKIVEKDFDKIKGHVNYSEYIDRLNE
;
A
#
# COMPACT_ATOMS: atom_id res chain seq x y z
N MET A 1 0.23 -17.67 -11.18
CA MET A 1 1.24 -18.32 -10.30
C MET A 1 2.07 -19.33 -11.05
N ILE A 2 1.49 -20.41 -11.60
CA ILE A 2 2.26 -21.43 -12.35
C ILE A 2 3.06 -20.79 -13.49
N SER A 3 2.42 -19.97 -14.33
CA SER A 3 3.08 -19.21 -15.40
C SER A 3 4.26 -18.41 -14.88
N THR A 4 4.05 -17.62 -13.83
CA THR A 4 5.09 -16.81 -13.17
C THR A 4 6.26 -17.65 -12.66
N LEU A 5 6.00 -18.82 -12.07
CA LEU A 5 7.04 -19.73 -11.61
C LEU A 5 7.84 -20.32 -12.77
N VAL A 6 7.18 -20.64 -13.88
CA VAL A 6 7.85 -21.11 -15.10
C VAL A 6 8.73 -20.01 -15.70
N GLU A 7 8.24 -18.78 -15.75
CA GLU A 7 9.00 -17.62 -16.24
C GLU A 7 10.31 -17.37 -15.47
N ILE A 8 10.33 -17.65 -14.17
CA ILE A 8 11.55 -17.53 -13.35
C ILE A 8 12.43 -18.79 -13.35
N GLY A 9 12.11 -19.79 -14.17
CA GLY A 9 12.97 -20.95 -14.44
C GLY A 9 12.55 -22.27 -13.80
N TYR A 10 11.39 -22.35 -13.14
CA TYR A 10 10.88 -23.65 -12.68
C TYR A 10 10.32 -24.45 -13.86
N ARG A 11 10.53 -25.76 -13.85
CA ARG A 11 9.80 -26.65 -14.78
C ARG A 11 8.31 -26.66 -14.44
N ALA A 12 7.46 -26.91 -15.43
CA ALA A 12 6.01 -26.92 -15.27
C ALA A 12 5.51 -27.88 -14.16
N ASP A 13 6.12 -29.08 -14.04
CA ASP A 13 5.83 -30.05 -12.98
C ASP A 13 6.13 -29.50 -11.57
N GLN A 14 7.25 -28.78 -11.44
CA GLN A 14 7.67 -28.17 -10.18
C GLN A 14 6.80 -26.96 -9.83
N ALA A 15 6.48 -26.12 -10.82
CA ALA A 15 5.61 -24.96 -10.65
C ALA A 15 4.20 -25.35 -10.20
N ALA A 16 3.64 -26.41 -10.79
CA ALA A 16 2.34 -26.95 -10.39
C ALA A 16 2.35 -27.43 -8.94
N LYS A 17 3.36 -28.22 -8.55
CA LYS A 17 3.48 -28.75 -7.19
C LYS A 17 3.72 -27.66 -6.15
N LEU A 18 4.53 -26.65 -6.46
CA LEU A 18 4.70 -25.47 -5.61
C LEU A 18 3.39 -24.70 -5.47
N SER A 19 2.65 -24.50 -6.57
CA SER A 19 1.35 -23.82 -6.52
C SER A 19 0.36 -24.55 -5.61
N GLU A 20 0.34 -25.88 -5.62
CA GLU A 20 -0.49 -26.69 -4.72
C GLU A 20 -0.08 -26.52 -3.25
N LEU A 21 1.22 -26.53 -2.95
CA LEU A 21 1.74 -26.36 -1.58
C LEU A 21 1.55 -24.95 -1.02
N LEU A 22 1.57 -23.94 -1.89
CA LEU A 22 1.52 -22.52 -1.51
C LEU A 22 0.10 -21.96 -1.46
N THR A 23 -0.90 -22.70 -1.93
CA THR A 23 -2.28 -22.22 -2.00
C THR A 23 -3.24 -23.10 -1.22
N PHE A 24 -4.29 -22.48 -0.70
CA PHE A 24 -5.44 -23.14 -0.11
C PHE A 24 -6.69 -22.65 -0.85
N ASN A 25 -7.53 -23.56 -1.34
CA ASN A 25 -8.67 -23.23 -2.20
C ASN A 25 -8.28 -22.32 -3.39
N GLN A 26 -7.15 -22.62 -4.03
CA GLN A 26 -6.60 -21.87 -5.17
C GLN A 26 -6.25 -20.40 -4.87
N ARG A 27 -6.07 -20.04 -3.59
CA ARG A 27 -5.68 -18.69 -3.15
C ARG A 27 -4.49 -18.77 -2.20
N LEU A 28 -3.70 -17.70 -2.15
CA LEU A 28 -2.66 -17.58 -1.14
C LEU A 28 -3.30 -17.49 0.26
N PRO A 29 -2.90 -18.34 1.22
CA PRO A 29 -3.47 -18.31 2.56
C PRO A 29 -3.02 -17.07 3.33
N GLN A 30 -3.94 -16.48 4.07
CA GLN A 30 -3.65 -15.36 4.97
C GLN A 30 -2.78 -15.84 6.13
N GLY A 31 -1.72 -15.09 6.44
CA GLY A 31 -0.81 -15.40 7.54
C GLY A 31 0.29 -16.41 7.21
N ALA A 32 0.29 -17.02 6.03
CA ALA A 32 1.42 -17.84 5.61
C ALA A 32 2.65 -16.97 5.28
N PRO A 33 3.85 -17.36 5.75
CA PRO A 33 5.06 -16.56 5.61
C PRO A 33 5.52 -16.40 4.16
N SER A 34 5.15 -17.34 3.28
CA SER A 34 5.47 -17.30 1.85
C SER A 34 4.53 -16.39 1.05
N SER A 35 3.29 -16.19 1.50
CA SER A 35 2.26 -15.46 0.74
C SER A 35 2.71 -14.06 0.27
N PRO A 36 3.36 -13.21 1.10
CA PRO A 36 3.78 -11.87 0.66
C PRO A 36 4.79 -11.90 -0.49
N VAL A 37 5.73 -12.84 -0.46
CA VAL A 37 6.75 -12.97 -1.51
C VAL A 37 6.11 -13.47 -2.80
N ILE A 38 5.23 -14.46 -2.70
CA ILE A 38 4.55 -15.03 -3.87
C ILE A 38 3.57 -14.03 -4.50
N SER A 39 2.81 -13.27 -3.70
CA SER A 39 1.92 -12.24 -4.23
C SER A 39 2.70 -11.16 -4.98
N ASN A 40 3.84 -10.72 -4.45
CA ASN A 40 4.71 -9.75 -5.13
C ASN A 40 5.28 -10.31 -6.43
N LEU A 41 5.69 -11.58 -6.43
CA LEU A 41 6.21 -12.23 -7.62
C LEU A 41 5.15 -12.32 -8.73
N VAL A 42 3.94 -12.74 -8.38
CA VAL A 42 2.81 -12.87 -9.33
C VAL A 42 2.37 -11.51 -9.88
N PHE A 43 2.40 -10.46 -9.05
CA PHE A 43 1.98 -9.11 -9.46
C PHE A 43 3.05 -8.38 -10.30
N ARG A 44 4.29 -8.88 -10.35
CA ARG A 44 5.41 -8.20 -11.02
C ARG A 44 5.14 -7.89 -12.49
N SER A 45 4.49 -8.79 -13.23
CA SER A 45 4.15 -8.54 -14.65
C SER A 45 3.18 -7.37 -14.80
N THR A 46 2.18 -7.29 -13.92
CA THR A 46 1.22 -6.18 -13.86
C THR A 46 1.91 -4.88 -13.45
N ASP A 47 2.83 -4.92 -12.47
CA ASP A 47 3.66 -3.76 -12.11
C ASP A 47 4.42 -3.20 -13.32
N LEU A 48 4.99 -4.06 -14.17
CA LEU A 48 5.71 -3.64 -15.38
C LEU A 48 4.78 -2.95 -16.38
N LYS A 49 3.61 -3.54 -16.64
CA LYS A 49 2.60 -2.95 -17.54
C LYS A 49 2.09 -1.60 -17.04
N ILE A 50 1.86 -1.46 -15.73
CA ILE A 50 1.46 -0.19 -15.12
C ILE A 50 2.56 0.87 -15.30
N ASN A 51 3.83 0.50 -15.08
CA ASN A 51 4.94 1.43 -15.30
C ASN A 51 5.07 1.87 -16.76
N GLU A 52 4.83 0.96 -17.70
CA GLU A 52 4.81 1.26 -19.13
C GLU A 52 3.67 2.24 -19.47
N LEU A 53 2.46 1.98 -18.97
CA LEU A 53 1.27 2.83 -19.15
C LEU A 53 1.53 4.29 -18.72
N ILE A 54 2.26 4.51 -17.62
CA ILE A 54 2.50 5.85 -17.06
C ILE A 54 3.85 6.45 -17.46
N SER A 55 4.65 5.77 -18.29
CA SER A 55 6.05 6.12 -18.55
C SER A 55 6.27 7.56 -19.04
N ASN A 56 5.29 8.14 -19.75
CA ASN A 56 5.36 9.47 -20.34
C ASN A 56 4.38 10.49 -19.73
N THR A 57 3.74 10.16 -18.61
CA THR A 57 2.69 11.01 -18.01
C THR A 57 3.19 11.86 -16.84
N GLY A 58 4.41 11.63 -16.35
CA GLY A 58 4.91 12.25 -15.12
C GLY A 58 4.28 11.69 -13.83
N ILE A 59 3.40 10.69 -13.95
CA ILE A 59 2.79 9.98 -12.83
C ILE A 59 3.80 8.99 -12.23
N LYS A 60 3.83 8.96 -10.90
CA LYS A 60 4.56 7.96 -10.12
C LYS A 60 3.59 6.92 -9.58
N TYR A 61 3.94 5.66 -9.80
CA TYR A 61 3.23 4.51 -9.26
C TYR A 61 4.03 3.90 -8.10
N THR A 62 3.34 3.58 -7.02
CA THR A 62 3.88 2.85 -5.87
C THR A 62 2.89 1.80 -5.42
N ARG A 63 3.40 0.63 -5.02
CA ARG A 63 2.58 -0.48 -4.51
C ARG A 63 3.04 -0.87 -3.11
N TYR A 64 2.09 -1.00 -2.20
CA TYR A 64 2.29 -1.57 -0.88
C TYR A 64 1.35 -2.76 -0.69
N ALA A 65 1.90 -3.98 -0.77
CA ALA A 65 1.11 -5.20 -0.84
C ALA A 65 0.05 -5.15 -1.97
N ASP A 66 -1.24 -5.08 -1.62
CA ASP A 66 -2.38 -4.96 -2.53
C ASP A 66 -2.82 -3.51 -2.79
N ASP A 67 -2.31 -2.53 -2.02
CA ASP A 67 -2.65 -1.12 -2.19
C ASP A 67 -1.80 -0.49 -3.30
N LEU A 68 -2.46 0.01 -4.35
CA LEU A 68 -1.85 0.74 -5.46
C LEU A 68 -2.03 2.24 -5.26
N THR A 69 -0.97 3.02 -5.40
CA THR A 69 -1.02 4.49 -5.29
C THR A 69 -0.37 5.13 -6.50
N PHE A 70 -1.11 6.05 -7.12
CA PHE A 70 -0.69 6.87 -8.25
C PHE A 70 -0.66 8.34 -7.80
N SER A 71 0.44 9.03 -8.09
CA SER A 71 0.64 10.43 -7.70
C SER A 71 1.36 11.22 -8.78
N GLY A 72 1.03 12.48 -8.97
CA GLY A 72 1.72 13.39 -9.88
C GLY A 72 1.50 14.84 -9.48
N ASP A 73 2.31 15.73 -10.07
CA ASP A 73 2.32 17.16 -9.76
C ASP A 73 1.54 17.98 -10.81
N ASP A 74 1.19 17.38 -11.95
CA ASP A 74 0.40 18.01 -13.00
C ASP A 74 -1.11 17.95 -12.67
N GLU A 75 -1.67 19.08 -12.27
CA GLU A 75 -3.09 19.21 -11.95
C GLU A 75 -4.00 19.12 -13.18
N THR A 76 -3.45 19.28 -14.40
CA THR A 76 -4.21 19.21 -15.65
C THR A 76 -4.37 17.80 -16.18
N PHE A 77 -3.62 16.85 -15.62
CA PHE A 77 -3.66 15.45 -16.01
C PHE A 77 -5.04 14.82 -15.78
N ASP A 78 -5.51 14.05 -16.77
CA ASP A 78 -6.79 13.34 -16.69
C ASP A 78 -6.67 12.11 -15.77
N ILE A 79 -6.99 12.33 -14.50
CA ILE A 79 -6.93 11.28 -13.48
C ILE A 79 -8.03 10.24 -13.62
N GLU A 80 -9.15 10.62 -14.26
CA GLU A 80 -10.25 9.68 -14.49
C GLU A 80 -9.88 8.73 -15.62
N GLU A 81 -9.29 9.26 -16.70
CA GLU A 81 -8.73 8.44 -17.78
C GLU A 81 -7.65 7.48 -17.26
N LEU A 82 -6.72 7.95 -16.43
CA LEU A 82 -5.73 7.07 -15.80
C LEU A 82 -6.38 5.98 -14.96
N LYS A 83 -7.37 6.33 -14.14
CA LYS A 83 -8.09 5.36 -13.31
C LYS A 83 -8.74 4.30 -14.19
N ASP A 84 -9.44 4.70 -15.25
CA ASP A 84 -10.11 3.79 -16.16
C ASP A 84 -9.11 2.86 -16.88
N ASN A 85 -8.01 3.42 -17.41
CA ASN A 85 -6.94 2.64 -18.06
C ASN A 85 -6.27 1.63 -17.10
N VAL A 86 -6.02 2.03 -15.85
CA VAL A 86 -5.44 1.14 -14.83
C VAL A 86 -6.43 0.03 -14.46
N VAL A 87 -7.72 0.36 -14.28
CA VAL A 87 -8.75 -0.64 -13.97
C VAL A 87 -8.89 -1.63 -15.12
N GLU A 88 -8.95 -1.16 -16.37
CA GLU A 88 -8.98 -2.03 -17.55
C GLU A 88 -7.78 -2.97 -17.60
N LEU A 89 -6.57 -2.45 -17.38
CA LEU A 89 -5.34 -3.24 -17.31
C LEU A 89 -5.44 -4.33 -16.22
N LEU A 90 -5.88 -3.99 -15.01
CA LEU A 90 -6.03 -4.94 -13.91
C LEU A 90 -7.04 -6.05 -14.25
N LEU A 91 -8.18 -5.70 -14.83
CA LEU A 91 -9.20 -6.67 -15.26
C LEU A 91 -8.67 -7.58 -16.37
N SER A 92 -7.90 -7.03 -17.32
CA SER A 92 -7.27 -7.80 -18.39
C SER A 92 -6.23 -8.81 -17.87
N ASP A 93 -5.59 -8.50 -16.74
CA ASP A 93 -4.66 -9.38 -16.03
C ASP A 93 -5.36 -10.34 -15.05
N ASN A 94 -6.70 -10.40 -15.07
CA ASN A 94 -7.55 -11.24 -14.22
C ASN A 94 -7.49 -10.87 -12.71
N TRP A 95 -7.16 -9.62 -12.39
CA TRP A 95 -7.29 -9.11 -11.02
C TRP A 95 -8.73 -8.68 -10.73
N VAL A 96 -9.10 -8.74 -9.45
CA VAL A 96 -10.38 -8.21 -8.96
C VAL A 96 -10.10 -6.87 -8.28
N VAL A 97 -10.77 -5.83 -8.76
CA VAL A 97 -10.66 -4.49 -8.19
C VAL A 97 -11.72 -4.30 -7.11
N ALA A 98 -11.32 -3.74 -5.97
CA ALA A 98 -12.22 -3.33 -4.90
C ALA A 98 -12.71 -1.90 -5.16
N GLU A 99 -13.85 -1.77 -5.85
CA GLU A 99 -14.44 -0.48 -6.26
C GLU A 99 -14.60 0.49 -5.08
N GLU A 100 -14.97 -0.01 -3.90
CA GLU A 100 -15.14 0.81 -2.69
C GLU A 100 -13.83 1.39 -2.14
N LYS A 101 -12.68 0.84 -2.56
CA LYS A 101 -11.35 1.33 -2.22
C LYS A 101 -10.80 2.33 -3.23
N LEU A 102 -11.40 2.45 -4.43
CA LEU A 102 -10.96 3.43 -5.42
C LEU A 102 -11.21 4.85 -4.92
N ARG A 103 -10.16 5.66 -4.93
CA ARG A 103 -10.20 7.02 -4.42
C ARG A 103 -9.33 7.93 -5.27
N ILE A 104 -9.93 9.04 -5.68
CA ILE A 104 -9.24 10.16 -6.32
C ILE A 104 -9.17 11.29 -5.31
N ALA A 105 -8.00 11.92 -5.19
CA ALA A 105 -7.79 13.10 -4.36
C ALA A 105 -6.98 14.13 -5.15
N ARG A 106 -7.45 15.37 -5.15
CA ARG A 106 -6.81 16.53 -5.79
C ARG A 106 -6.73 17.69 -4.81
N ILE A 107 -5.71 18.53 -4.93
CA ILE A 107 -5.64 19.80 -4.20
C ILE A 107 -6.87 20.66 -4.60
N PRO A 108 -7.51 21.40 -3.68
CA PRO A 108 -7.13 21.67 -2.28
C PRO A 108 -7.59 20.61 -1.27
N ASN A 109 -8.17 19.48 -1.70
CA ASN A 109 -8.54 18.41 -0.78
C ASN A 109 -7.31 17.74 -0.17
N ARG A 110 -7.51 17.04 0.95
CA ARG A 110 -6.42 16.35 1.64
C ARG A 110 -5.89 15.18 0.79
N LEU A 111 -4.62 15.24 0.43
CA LEU A 111 -3.92 14.11 -0.16
C LEU A 111 -3.52 13.16 0.96
N LYS A 112 -4.14 11.97 0.98
CA LYS A 112 -3.96 11.00 2.07
C LYS A 112 -3.64 9.61 1.53
N VAL A 113 -2.52 9.06 1.96
CA VAL A 113 -2.06 7.70 1.61
C VAL A 113 -1.73 6.98 2.93
N HIS A 114 -2.33 5.81 3.16
CA HIS A 114 -2.04 4.95 4.32
C HIS A 114 -2.11 5.63 5.70
N GLY A 115 -2.94 6.68 5.83
CA GLY A 115 -3.06 7.44 7.10
C GLY A 115 -2.19 8.69 7.18
N PHE A 116 -1.30 8.91 6.21
CA PHE A 116 -0.42 10.07 6.13
C PHE A 116 -0.96 11.12 5.18
N LEU A 117 -0.71 12.38 5.50
CA LEU A 117 -0.85 13.51 4.60
C LEU A 117 0.41 13.59 3.74
N VAL A 118 0.25 13.65 2.42
CA VAL A 118 1.33 13.56 1.43
C VAL A 118 1.36 14.76 0.48
N HIS A 119 0.99 15.94 0.96
CA HIS A 119 0.97 17.18 0.17
C HIS A 119 2.36 17.66 -0.27
N GLU A 120 3.41 17.23 0.42
CA GLU A 120 4.80 17.67 0.21
C GLU A 120 5.68 16.41 0.21
N ASN A 121 6.98 16.57 -0.05
CA ASN A 121 7.97 15.48 -0.02
C ASN A 121 8.16 14.80 1.36
N LYS A 122 7.42 15.25 2.38
CA LYS A 122 7.51 14.79 3.77
C LYS A 122 6.16 14.27 4.25
N PRO A 123 6.00 12.96 4.55
CA PRO A 123 4.73 12.43 5.04
C PRO A 123 4.42 12.97 6.44
N ARG A 124 3.21 13.48 6.64
CA ARG A 124 2.77 14.07 7.91
C ARG A 124 1.62 13.30 8.53
N LEU A 125 1.63 13.17 9.86
CA LEU A 125 0.48 12.64 10.59
C LEU A 125 -0.73 13.57 10.44
N THR A 126 -1.95 13.02 10.40
CA THR A 126 -3.17 13.84 10.35
C THR A 126 -3.35 14.69 11.62
N LYS A 127 -4.08 15.82 11.53
CA LYS A 127 -4.43 16.66 12.71
C LYS A 127 -5.09 15.84 13.83
N GLY A 128 -6.00 14.93 13.47
CA GLY A 128 -6.68 14.05 14.44
C GLY A 128 -5.68 13.15 15.17
N TYR A 129 -4.76 12.53 14.44
CA TYR A 129 -3.72 11.70 15.04
C TYR A 129 -2.76 12.51 15.92
N ARG A 130 -2.31 13.69 15.48
CA ARG A 130 -1.47 14.58 16.30
C ARG A 130 -2.16 15.01 17.60
N ASN A 131 -3.46 15.30 17.56
CA ASN A 131 -4.23 15.60 18.77
C ASN A 131 -4.28 14.41 19.74
N LYS A 132 -4.45 13.19 19.19
CA LYS A 132 -4.37 11.95 19.96
C LYS A 132 -2.99 11.78 20.63
N ILE A 133 -1.90 12.02 19.87
CA ILE A 133 -0.54 11.98 20.41
C ILE A 133 -0.32 13.02 21.51
N ARG A 134 -0.84 14.24 21.38
CA ARG A 134 -0.74 15.26 22.44
C ARG A 134 -1.43 14.81 23.72
N ALA A 135 -2.62 14.24 23.62
CA ALA A 135 -3.33 13.68 24.76
C ALA A 135 -2.51 12.54 25.41
N TYR A 136 -1.96 11.64 24.60
CA TYR A 136 -1.11 10.53 25.06
C TYR A 136 0.17 11.00 25.76
N LYS A 137 0.89 11.98 25.20
CA LYS A 137 2.05 12.59 25.86
C LYS A 137 1.65 13.25 27.20
N HIS A 138 0.49 13.88 27.28
CA HIS A 138 -0.02 14.46 28.52
C HIS A 138 -0.34 13.39 29.58
N LEU A 139 -1.01 12.30 29.18
CA LEU A 139 -1.33 11.18 30.08
C LEU A 139 -0.06 10.51 30.62
N LEU A 140 0.94 10.28 29.76
CA LEU A 140 2.24 9.73 30.18
C LEU A 140 2.93 10.63 31.20
N ARG A 141 2.95 11.94 30.94
CA ARG A 141 3.56 12.92 31.84
C ARG A 141 2.84 13.02 33.19
N THR A 142 1.52 12.87 33.21
CA THR A 142 0.71 12.99 34.43
C THR A 142 0.55 11.68 35.19
N GLY A 143 1.04 10.56 34.65
CA GLY A 143 0.87 9.24 35.25
C GLY A 143 -0.58 8.73 35.27
N LYS A 144 -1.51 9.41 34.58
CA LYS A 144 -2.95 9.06 34.55
C LYS A 144 -3.26 8.00 33.51
N ILE A 145 -2.51 6.91 33.50
CA ILE A 145 -2.67 5.81 32.54
C ILE A 145 -3.02 4.53 33.28
N VAL A 146 -4.03 3.82 32.78
CA VAL A 146 -4.34 2.46 33.23
C VAL A 146 -3.27 1.53 32.68
N GLU A 147 -2.72 0.64 33.52
CA GLU A 147 -1.60 -0.24 33.18
C GLU A 147 -1.77 -0.97 31.83
N LYS A 148 -2.97 -1.50 31.56
CA LYS A 148 -3.32 -2.17 30.29
C LYS A 148 -3.11 -1.32 29.03
N ASP A 149 -3.19 0.01 29.14
CA ASP A 149 -3.10 0.94 28.02
C ASP A 149 -1.68 1.50 27.85
N PHE A 150 -0.77 1.21 28.78
CA PHE A 150 0.57 1.80 28.81
C PHE A 150 1.36 1.51 27.54
N ASP A 151 1.51 0.25 27.17
CA ASP A 151 2.30 -0.15 25.99
C ASP A 151 1.70 0.38 24.69
N LYS A 152 0.37 0.40 24.60
CA LYS A 152 -0.36 0.96 23.46
C LYS A 152 -0.10 2.46 23.30
N ILE A 153 -0.23 3.21 24.40
CA ILE A 153 0.00 4.66 24.41
C ILE A 153 1.46 4.97 24.06
N LYS A 154 2.40 4.24 24.69
CA LYS A 154 3.84 4.36 24.42
C LYS A 154 4.17 4.06 22.96
N GLY A 155 3.59 3.00 22.39
CA GLY A 155 3.76 2.64 20.98
C GLY A 155 3.31 3.76 20.03
N HIS A 156 2.16 4.38 20.30
CA HIS A 156 1.69 5.53 19.51
C HIS A 156 2.63 6.73 19.57
N VAL A 157 3.17 7.04 20.75
CA VAL A 157 4.14 8.14 20.93
C VAL A 157 5.44 7.85 20.19
N ASN A 158 6.01 6.65 20.37
CA ASN A 158 7.23 6.23 19.67
C ASN A 158 7.07 6.25 18.15
N TYR A 159 5.89 5.84 17.65
CA TYR A 159 5.58 5.92 16.23
C TYR A 159 5.56 7.36 15.73
N SER A 160 4.98 8.30 16.49
CA SER A 160 5.01 9.72 16.12
C SER A 160 6.44 10.24 16.02
N GLU A 161 7.29 9.91 16.98
CA GLU A 161 8.70 10.34 17.01
C GLU A 161 9.51 9.72 15.88
N TYR A 162 9.21 8.49 15.49
CA TYR A 162 9.80 7.88 14.30
C TYR A 162 9.45 8.64 13.03
N ILE A 163 8.18 9.04 12.86
CA ILE A 163 7.75 9.84 11.71
C ILE A 163 8.37 11.23 11.72
N ASP A 164 8.50 11.85 12.89
CA ASP A 164 9.16 13.15 13.02
C ASP A 164 10.64 13.06 12.58
N ARG A 165 11.38 12.00 12.98
CA ARG A 165 12.76 11.76 12.53
C ARG A 165 12.93 11.51 11.03
N LEU A 166 11.94 10.91 10.37
CA LEU A 166 11.96 10.75 8.90
C LEU A 166 11.86 12.09 8.16
N ASN A 167 11.39 13.13 8.85
CA ASN A 167 11.17 14.46 8.31
C ASN A 167 12.25 15.47 8.74
N GLU A 168 13.23 15.07 9.53
CA GLU A 168 14.44 15.86 9.85
C GLU A 168 15.42 15.81 8.67
#